data_AF-A0A6P6ABD3-F1
#
_entry.id   AF-A0A6P6ABD3-F1
#
_cell.length_a   1.000
_cell.length_b   1.000
_cell.length_c   1.000
_cell.angle_alpha   90.00
_cell.angle_beta   90.00
_cell.angle_gamma   90.00
#
_symmetry.space_group_name_H-M   'P 1'
#
loop_
_entity.id
_entity.type
_entity.pdbx_description
1 polymer ?
#
loop_
_entity_poly.entity_id
_entity_poly.type
_entity_poly.pdbx_seq_one_letter_code
_entity_poly.pdbx_strand_id
1 'polypeptide(L)'
;MRAARVLESLGKSVNTSKQIGHVSGIEVGDEFLWRGELSIVGLHHGFQRGIDCMKLINDKIMATSIVDSGRYENAVGITSDKLIYCGEGENPDIGGRKKPNDQKLVGGNLALKNSMDDKMPVRVIHRVIRRFNNNYCGYKFVYDGLYRVTEFWKEKGKFASSNGRRKTDLVTAGNSFGEVRNGLMDIAT
;
A
#
# COMPACT_ATOMS: atom_id res chain seq x y z
N MET A 1 -14.94 2.08 -10.76
CA MET A 1 -14.07 1.37 -11.73
C MET A 1 -14.35 1.79 -13.18
N ARG A 2 -15.58 1.69 -13.70
CA ARG A 2 -15.89 2.11 -15.09
C ARG A 2 -15.54 3.57 -15.39
N ALA A 3 -15.95 4.50 -14.52
CA ALA A 3 -15.62 5.92 -14.69
C ALA A 3 -14.10 6.18 -14.79
N ALA A 4 -13.30 5.55 -13.92
CA ALA A 4 -11.84 5.68 -13.96
C ALA A 4 -11.24 5.17 -15.27
N ARG A 5 -11.70 4.02 -15.79
CA ARG A 5 -11.25 3.52 -17.10
C ARG A 5 -11.63 4.44 -18.26
N VAL A 6 -12.81 5.07 -18.20
CA VAL A 6 -13.22 6.07 -19.20
C VAL A 6 -12.28 7.28 -19.13
N LEU A 7 -12.03 7.83 -17.94
CA LEU A 7 -11.10 8.95 -17.76
C LEU A 7 -9.68 8.61 -18.23
N GLU A 8 -9.20 7.40 -17.94
CA GLU A 8 -7.92 6.89 -18.47
C GLU A 8 -7.93 6.87 -20.01
N SER A 9 -8.98 6.33 -20.63
CA SER A 9 -9.09 6.28 -22.10
C SER A 9 -9.19 7.66 -22.77
N LEU A 10 -9.72 8.66 -22.04
CA LEU A 10 -9.81 10.04 -22.49
C LEU A 10 -8.53 10.85 -22.22
N GLY A 11 -7.47 10.24 -21.69
CA GLY A 11 -6.23 10.93 -21.33
C GLY A 11 -6.42 11.96 -20.21
N LYS A 12 -7.40 11.75 -19.33
CA LYS A 12 -7.72 12.65 -18.21
C LYS A 12 -7.06 12.25 -16.89
N SER A 13 -6.30 11.16 -16.88
CA SER A 13 -5.45 10.79 -15.74
C SER A 13 -4.21 11.68 -15.69
N VAL A 14 -3.78 12.00 -14.47
CA VAL A 14 -2.56 12.75 -14.18
C VAL A 14 -1.53 11.83 -13.53
N ASN A 15 -0.25 12.24 -13.51
CA ASN A 15 0.84 11.44 -12.94
C ASN A 15 0.86 9.99 -13.49
N THR A 16 0.69 9.85 -14.81
CA THR A 16 0.51 8.57 -15.49
C THR A 16 1.76 7.70 -15.51
N SER A 17 2.94 8.31 -15.44
CA SER A 17 4.21 7.60 -15.21
C SER A 17 4.36 7.24 -13.73
N LYS A 18 4.72 5.99 -13.46
CA LYS A 18 5.04 5.56 -12.09
C LYS A 18 6.31 6.24 -11.60
N GLN A 19 6.30 6.65 -10.35
CA GLN A 19 7.42 7.29 -9.66
C GLN A 19 7.56 6.79 -8.23
N ILE A 20 8.76 6.92 -7.68
CA ILE A 20 9.06 6.66 -6.27
C ILE A 20 9.00 7.98 -5.51
N GLY A 21 8.53 7.94 -4.26
CA GLY A 21 8.38 9.14 -3.42
C GLY A 21 7.00 9.78 -3.55
N HIS A 22 6.91 11.07 -3.21
CA HIS A 22 5.66 11.84 -3.29
C HIS A 22 5.17 12.00 -4.73
N VAL A 23 3.88 12.30 -4.87
CA VAL A 23 3.25 12.60 -6.16
C VAL A 23 2.90 14.08 -6.17
N SER A 24 3.26 14.78 -7.26
CA SER A 24 3.00 16.22 -7.39
C SER A 24 1.52 16.54 -7.24
N GLY A 25 1.20 17.52 -6.38
CA GLY A 25 -0.16 17.96 -6.10
C GLY A 25 -0.97 17.04 -5.17
N ILE A 26 -0.31 16.11 -4.48
CA ILE A 26 -0.93 15.24 -3.47
C ILE A 26 -0.14 15.34 -2.16
N GLU A 27 -0.82 15.71 -1.09
CA GLU A 27 -0.25 15.94 0.23
C GLU A 27 -0.61 14.82 1.22
N VAL A 28 0.24 14.64 2.23
CA VAL A 28 -0.06 13.70 3.33
C VAL A 28 -1.33 14.18 4.04
N GLY A 29 -2.27 13.25 4.22
CA GLY A 29 -3.62 13.53 4.74
C GLY A 29 -4.70 13.62 3.67
N ASP A 30 -4.34 13.71 2.38
CA ASP A 30 -5.33 13.76 1.29
C ASP A 30 -6.25 12.54 1.29
N GLU A 31 -7.55 12.81 1.10
CA GLU A 31 -8.62 11.82 1.18
C GLU A 31 -9.18 11.47 -0.19
N PHE A 32 -9.42 10.18 -0.40
CA PHE A 32 -10.01 9.63 -1.61
C PHE A 32 -11.14 8.67 -1.25
N LEU A 33 -12.23 8.69 -2.00
CA LEU A 33 -13.39 7.83 -1.75
C LEU A 33 -13.25 6.45 -2.39
N TRP A 34 -12.52 6.38 -3.52
CA TRP A 34 -12.48 5.17 -4.33
C TRP A 34 -11.08 4.84 -4.83
N ARG A 35 -10.79 3.54 -4.98
CA ARG A 35 -9.56 3.05 -5.65
C ARG A 35 -9.37 3.61 -7.06
N GLY A 36 -10.47 4.00 -7.71
CA GLY A 36 -10.41 4.65 -9.03
C GLY A 36 -9.78 6.03 -8.97
N GLU A 37 -10.04 6.80 -7.92
CA GLU A 37 -9.45 8.14 -7.75
C GLU A 37 -7.93 8.02 -7.56
N LEU A 38 -7.48 7.08 -6.72
CA LEU A 38 -6.05 6.80 -6.53
C LEU A 38 -5.31 6.50 -7.85
N SER A 39 -5.95 5.79 -8.78
CA SER A 39 -5.41 5.50 -10.11
C SER A 39 -5.37 6.73 -11.01
N ILE A 40 -6.47 7.49 -11.06
CA ILE A 40 -6.60 8.68 -11.91
C ILE A 40 -5.57 9.75 -11.52
N VAL A 41 -5.31 9.92 -10.22
CA VAL A 41 -4.34 10.90 -9.73
C VAL A 41 -2.89 10.39 -9.71
N GLY A 42 -2.67 9.11 -10.04
CA GLY A 42 -1.37 8.45 -10.08
C GLY A 42 -0.73 8.18 -8.71
N LEU A 43 -1.53 8.23 -7.63
CA LEU A 43 -1.07 7.88 -6.28
C LEU A 43 -0.81 6.36 -6.16
N HIS A 44 -1.68 5.55 -6.78
CA HIS A 44 -1.58 4.09 -6.87
C HIS A 44 -2.31 3.59 -8.12
N HIS A 45 -1.59 3.10 -9.14
CA HIS A 45 -2.15 2.76 -10.46
C HIS A 45 -2.91 1.42 -10.46
N GLY A 46 -2.68 0.56 -9.46
CA GLY A 46 -3.35 -0.73 -9.35
C GLY A 46 -4.79 -0.63 -8.83
N PHE A 47 -5.80 -0.99 -9.63
CA PHE A 47 -7.19 -0.96 -9.16
C PHE A 47 -7.54 -2.00 -8.09
N GLN A 48 -6.96 -3.19 -8.17
CA GLN A 48 -7.29 -4.34 -7.30
C GLN A 48 -6.13 -4.72 -6.39
N ARG A 49 -4.90 -4.64 -6.91
CA ARG A 49 -3.68 -5.06 -6.22
C ARG A 49 -3.36 -4.15 -5.06
N GLY A 50 -2.96 -4.74 -3.93
CA GLY A 50 -2.60 -4.00 -2.73
C GLY A 50 -1.26 -3.32 -2.89
N ILE A 51 -0.34 -3.90 -3.66
CA ILE A 51 1.01 -3.40 -3.92
C ILE A 51 1.10 -2.95 -5.37
N ASP A 52 1.50 -1.71 -5.59
CA ASP A 52 1.89 -1.23 -6.90
C ASP A 52 3.41 -1.22 -7.04
N CYS A 53 3.87 -1.51 -8.25
CA CYS A 53 5.29 -1.68 -8.54
C CYS A 53 5.68 -1.09 -9.90
N MET A 54 6.95 -0.68 -10.00
CA MET A 54 7.60 -0.28 -11.24
C MET A 54 8.85 -1.12 -11.48
N LYS A 55 9.26 -1.20 -12.75
CA LYS A 55 10.49 -1.86 -13.16
C LYS A 55 11.53 -0.79 -13.48
N LEU A 56 12.71 -0.90 -12.87
CA LEU A 56 13.85 -0.04 -13.15
C LEU A 56 14.58 -0.47 -14.42
N ILE A 57 15.52 0.36 -14.89
CA ILE A 57 16.34 0.10 -16.09
C ILE A 57 17.15 -1.20 -15.97
N ASN A 58 17.60 -1.55 -14.76
CA ASN A 58 18.33 -2.78 -14.47
C ASN A 58 17.43 -4.01 -14.25
N ASP A 59 16.21 -3.98 -14.77
CA ASP A 59 15.16 -4.99 -14.61
C ASP A 59 14.65 -5.25 -13.17
N LYS A 60 15.19 -4.56 -12.17
CA LYS A 60 14.76 -4.72 -10.78
C LYS A 60 13.36 -4.14 -10.59
N ILE A 61 12.47 -4.90 -9.96
CA ILE A 61 11.13 -4.43 -9.59
C ILE A 61 11.16 -3.78 -8.21
N MET A 62 10.54 -2.60 -8.09
CA MET A 62 10.46 -1.81 -6.87
C MET A 62 9.01 -1.48 -6.54
N ALA A 63 8.66 -1.48 -5.25
CA ALA A 63 7.34 -1.08 -4.81
C ALA A 63 7.26 0.45 -4.82
N THR A 64 6.18 0.99 -5.39
CA THR A 64 5.94 2.44 -5.41
C THR A 64 4.93 2.85 -4.35
N SER A 65 3.92 2.02 -4.12
CA SER A 65 2.84 2.30 -3.17
C SER A 65 2.17 1.01 -2.69
N ILE A 66 1.60 1.09 -1.48
CA ILE A 66 0.72 0.07 -0.93
C ILE A 66 -0.61 0.68 -0.52
N VAL A 67 -1.67 -0.11 -0.67
CA VAL A 67 -3.01 0.22 -0.18
C VAL A 67 -3.40 -0.80 0.89
N ASP A 68 -3.45 -0.37 2.15
CA ASP A 68 -4.10 -1.11 3.21
C ASP A 68 -5.62 -0.89 3.13
N SER A 69 -6.29 -1.85 2.52
CA SER A 69 -7.74 -1.85 2.38
C SER A 69 -8.46 -2.66 3.46
N GLY A 70 -7.75 -3.13 4.51
CA GLY A 70 -8.31 -3.99 5.55
C GLY A 70 -8.95 -5.27 5.01
N ARG A 71 -8.40 -5.81 3.90
CA ARG A 71 -8.77 -7.10 3.29
C ARG A 71 -8.03 -8.27 3.92
N TYR A 72 -6.93 -7.98 4.61
CA TYR A 72 -6.20 -8.92 5.45
C TYR A 72 -6.23 -8.36 6.86
N GLU A 73 -6.25 -9.23 7.87
CA GLU A 73 -6.01 -8.84 9.25
C GLU A 73 -4.53 -8.47 9.37
N ASN A 74 -4.20 -7.22 9.05
CA ASN A 74 -2.90 -6.66 9.37
C ASN A 74 -2.80 -6.64 10.91
N ALA A 75 -1.87 -7.43 11.46
CA ALA A 75 -1.86 -7.88 12.85
C ALA A 75 -1.78 -6.76 13.90
N VAL A 76 -1.31 -5.58 13.50
CA VAL A 76 -1.26 -4.37 14.31
C VAL A 76 -1.79 -3.26 13.43
N GLY A 77 -2.88 -2.61 13.85
CA GLY A 77 -3.39 -1.42 13.16
C GLY A 77 -2.27 -0.39 13.02
N ILE A 78 -2.32 0.41 11.96
CA ILE A 78 -1.36 1.50 11.73
C ILE A 78 -1.28 2.33 13.00
N THR A 79 -0.13 2.28 13.68
CA THR A 79 0.25 3.33 14.62
C THR A 79 0.87 4.46 13.81
N SER A 80 0.95 5.68 14.36
CA SER A 80 1.49 6.85 13.64
C SER A 80 2.85 6.61 12.98
N ASP A 81 3.61 5.62 13.47
CA ASP A 81 5.00 5.40 13.10
C ASP A 81 5.26 4.00 12.51
N LYS A 82 4.30 3.07 12.53
CA LYS A 82 4.51 1.67 12.13
C LYS A 82 3.26 1.03 11.53
N LEU A 83 3.45 0.33 10.41
CA LEU A 83 2.48 -0.53 9.76
C LEU A 83 3.07 -1.93 9.61
N ILE A 84 2.30 -2.96 9.98
CA ILE A 84 2.58 -4.35 9.59
C ILE A 84 1.67 -4.70 8.43
N TYR A 85 2.24 -4.81 7.24
CA TYR A 85 1.52 -5.09 6.01
C TYR A 85 1.63 -6.55 5.59
N CYS A 86 0.50 -7.20 5.34
CA CYS A 86 0.42 -8.52 4.75
C CYS A 86 0.64 -8.47 3.23
N GLY A 87 1.63 -9.23 2.74
CA GLY A 87 1.95 -9.37 1.33
C GLY A 87 0.79 -9.92 0.50
N GLU A 88 0.95 -9.82 -0.82
CA GLU A 88 -0.03 -10.33 -1.77
C GLU A 88 -0.01 -11.87 -1.84
N GLY A 89 -1.20 -12.43 -1.99
CA GLY A 89 -1.44 -13.86 -2.18
C GLY A 89 -2.93 -14.17 -2.27
N GLU A 90 -3.27 -15.43 -2.49
CA GLU A 90 -4.67 -15.85 -2.51
C GLU A 90 -5.31 -15.62 -1.13
N ASN A 91 -6.44 -14.89 -1.11
CA ASN A 91 -7.24 -14.70 0.09
C ASN A 91 -8.50 -15.60 0.00
N PRO A 92 -8.61 -16.66 0.82
CA PRO A 92 -9.77 -17.57 0.81
C PRO A 92 -11.10 -16.88 1.10
N ASP A 93 -11.06 -15.79 1.86
CA ASP A 93 -12.25 -15.03 2.24
C ASP A 93 -12.77 -14.18 1.08
N ILE A 94 -11.96 -14.00 0.02
CA ILE A 94 -12.26 -13.17 -1.14
C ILE A 94 -12.01 -13.99 -2.42
N GLY A 95 -13.05 -14.60 -2.97
CA GLY A 95 -12.96 -15.29 -4.27
C GLY A 95 -13.39 -16.76 -4.31
N GLY A 96 -14.08 -17.24 -3.27
CA GLY A 96 -14.62 -18.59 -3.20
C GLY A 96 -13.70 -19.56 -2.46
N ARG A 97 -14.30 -20.62 -1.91
CA ARG A 97 -13.71 -21.60 -0.96
C ARG A 97 -12.61 -22.48 -1.57
N LYS A 98 -11.59 -21.91 -2.19
CA LYS A 98 -10.38 -22.64 -2.62
C LYS A 98 -9.40 -22.71 -1.46
N LYS A 99 -8.66 -23.83 -1.39
CA LYS A 99 -7.58 -23.96 -0.40
C LYS A 99 -6.50 -22.90 -0.71
N PRO A 100 -6.17 -22.00 0.23
CA PRO A 100 -5.10 -21.03 0.02
C PRO A 100 -3.77 -21.75 -0.16
N ASN A 101 -2.98 -21.32 -1.15
CA ASN A 101 -1.58 -21.68 -1.27
C ASN A 101 -0.68 -20.78 -0.40
N ASP A 102 0.54 -21.25 -0.13
CA ASP A 102 1.58 -20.43 0.52
C ASP A 102 1.90 -19.21 -0.35
N GLN A 103 2.06 -18.04 0.28
CA GLN A 103 2.52 -16.84 -0.42
C GLN A 103 3.94 -17.05 -0.97
N LYS A 104 4.21 -16.43 -2.12
CA LYS A 104 5.47 -16.55 -2.83
C LYS A 104 6.14 -15.18 -2.89
N LEU A 105 7.47 -15.17 -2.75
CA LEU A 105 8.31 -13.97 -2.93
C LEU A 105 8.46 -13.65 -4.43
N VAL A 106 7.37 -13.18 -5.04
CA VAL A 106 7.30 -12.78 -6.45
C VAL A 106 6.43 -11.53 -6.59
N GLY A 107 6.50 -10.85 -7.74
CA GLY A 107 5.63 -9.70 -8.01
C GLY A 107 5.72 -8.62 -6.92
N GLY A 108 4.58 -8.28 -6.31
CA GLY A 108 4.51 -7.24 -5.27
C GLY A 108 5.36 -7.54 -4.03
N ASN A 109 5.39 -8.80 -3.57
CA ASN A 109 6.16 -9.18 -2.38
C ASN A 109 7.66 -9.04 -2.63
N LEU A 110 8.12 -9.46 -3.81
CA LEU A 110 9.50 -9.27 -4.24
C LEU A 110 9.83 -7.78 -4.39
N ALA A 111 8.90 -6.97 -4.90
CA ALA A 111 9.08 -5.53 -5.02
C ALA A 111 9.23 -4.83 -3.65
N LEU A 112 8.45 -5.24 -2.63
CA LEU A 112 8.62 -4.75 -1.26
C LEU A 112 9.96 -5.17 -0.67
N LYS A 113 10.37 -6.44 -0.84
CA LYS A 113 11.67 -6.93 -0.38
C LYS A 113 12.83 -6.17 -1.02
N ASN A 114 12.76 -5.93 -2.32
CA ASN A 114 13.76 -5.13 -3.03
C ASN A 114 13.79 -3.67 -2.52
N SER A 115 12.63 -3.09 -2.20
CA SER A 115 12.53 -1.73 -1.65
C SER A 115 13.12 -1.63 -0.25
N MET A 116 13.02 -2.69 0.56
CA MET A 116 13.73 -2.83 1.83
C MET A 116 15.25 -2.80 1.63
N ASP A 117 15.73 -3.66 0.74
CA ASP A 117 17.17 -3.85 0.51
C ASP A 117 17.83 -2.56 -0.01
N ASP A 118 17.15 -1.84 -0.88
CA ASP A 118 17.64 -0.58 -1.45
C ASP A 118 17.20 0.67 -0.66
N LYS A 119 16.48 0.49 0.45
CA LYS A 119 15.96 1.57 1.31
C LYS A 119 15.09 2.59 0.55
N MET A 120 14.39 2.13 -0.49
CA MET A 120 13.51 2.99 -1.28
C MET A 120 12.19 3.25 -0.57
N PRO A 121 11.67 4.48 -0.59
CA PRO A 121 10.43 4.82 0.08
C PRO A 121 9.22 4.25 -0.68
N VAL A 122 8.21 3.84 0.08
CA VAL A 122 6.95 3.30 -0.42
C VAL A 122 5.82 4.18 0.11
N ARG A 123 4.94 4.66 -0.78
CA ARG A 123 3.75 5.40 -0.37
C ARG A 123 2.77 4.49 0.35
N VAL A 124 2.23 4.94 1.49
CA VAL A 124 1.20 4.21 2.23
C VAL A 124 -0.13 4.91 2.07
N ILE A 125 -1.14 4.16 1.62
CA ILE A 125 -2.53 4.61 1.56
C ILE A 125 -3.33 3.65 2.43
N HIS A 126 -4.12 4.16 3.37
CA HIS A 126 -4.87 3.30 4.28
C HIS A 126 -6.35 3.63 4.31
N ARG A 127 -7.17 2.61 4.56
CA ARG A 127 -8.62 2.73 4.67
C ARG A 127 -9.02 3.15 6.09
N VAL A 128 -9.77 4.26 6.20
CA VAL A 128 -10.37 4.74 7.45
C VAL A 128 -11.89 4.57 7.40
N ILE A 129 -12.47 3.88 8.39
CA ILE A 129 -13.92 3.67 8.50
C ILE A 129 -14.60 4.97 8.96
N ARG A 130 -15.66 5.40 8.28
CA ARG A 130 -16.50 6.54 8.68
C ARG A 130 -17.66 6.03 9.53
N ARG A 131 -17.72 6.43 10.81
CA ARG A 131 -18.75 5.96 11.77
C ARG A 131 -20.16 6.51 11.50
N PHE A 132 -20.29 7.58 10.73
CA PHE A 132 -21.57 8.21 10.40
C PHE A 132 -21.55 8.71 8.96
N ASN A 133 -22.28 8.06 8.05
CA ASN A 133 -22.87 8.73 6.87
C ASN A 133 -23.81 7.82 6.08
N ASN A 134 -25.02 8.32 5.82
CA ASN A 134 -26.11 7.61 5.16
C ASN A 134 -25.99 7.50 3.62
N ASN A 135 -24.95 8.05 2.98
CA ASN A 135 -24.90 8.19 1.50
C ASN A 135 -23.56 7.80 0.81
N TYR A 136 -22.57 7.22 1.51
CA TYR A 136 -21.26 6.85 0.92
C TYR A 136 -20.81 5.44 1.31
N CYS A 137 -19.72 4.93 0.70
CA CYS A 137 -19.14 3.58 0.88
C CYS A 137 -18.70 3.19 2.30
N GLY A 138 -18.97 4.00 3.33
CA GLY A 138 -18.66 3.72 4.74
C GLY A 138 -17.18 3.85 5.11
N TYR A 139 -16.30 4.18 4.16
CA TYR A 139 -14.88 4.40 4.39
C TYR A 139 -14.29 5.43 3.43
N LYS A 140 -13.07 5.88 3.71
CA LYS A 140 -12.21 6.67 2.83
C LYS A 140 -10.82 6.05 2.78
N PHE A 141 -10.05 6.36 1.74
CA PHE A 141 -8.61 6.13 1.67
C PHE A 141 -7.90 7.44 2.03
N VAL A 142 -6.85 7.35 2.83
CA VAL A 142 -6.03 8.51 3.22
C VAL A 142 -4.60 8.24 2.80
N TYR A 143 -3.95 9.21 2.16
CA TYR A 143 -2.51 9.14 1.89
C TYR A 143 -1.74 9.43 3.17
N ASP A 144 -1.07 8.42 3.72
CA ASP A 144 -0.38 8.50 5.02
C ASP A 144 1.09 8.94 4.89
N GLY A 145 1.58 9.10 3.67
CA GLY A 145 2.95 9.53 3.41
C GLY A 145 3.90 8.43 2.97
N LEU A 146 5.19 8.66 3.20
CA LEU A 146 6.28 7.80 2.75
C LEU A 146 6.84 6.98 3.89
N TYR A 147 6.90 5.67 3.64
CA TYR A 147 7.41 4.72 4.60
C TYR A 147 8.64 4.02 4.04
N ARG A 148 9.52 3.55 4.92
CA ARG A 148 10.57 2.59 4.57
C ARG A 148 10.19 1.23 5.10
N VAL A 149 10.39 0.22 4.25
CA VAL A 149 10.33 -1.17 4.71
C VAL A 149 11.55 -1.43 5.57
N THR A 150 11.35 -1.85 6.82
CA THR A 150 12.43 -2.11 7.77
C THR A 150 12.65 -3.60 8.00
N GLU A 151 11.59 -4.41 7.90
CA GLU A 151 11.63 -5.84 8.16
C GLU A 151 10.74 -6.59 7.18
N PHE A 152 11.16 -7.80 6.82
CA PHE A 152 10.42 -8.75 6.00
C PHE A 152 10.58 -10.15 6.60
N TRP A 153 9.48 -10.80 6.96
CA TRP A 153 9.53 -12.17 7.49
C TRP A 153 8.33 -13.00 7.05
N LYS A 154 8.43 -14.31 7.28
CA LYS A 154 7.36 -15.27 7.01
C LYS A 154 6.71 -15.71 8.30
N GLU A 155 5.40 -15.55 8.40
CA GLU A 155 4.62 -15.91 9.59
C GLU A 155 3.51 -16.91 9.27
N LYS A 156 3.13 -17.77 10.23
CA LYS A 156 1.99 -18.68 10.03
C LYS A 156 0.68 -17.89 9.99
N GLY A 157 0.08 -17.77 8.80
CA GLY A 157 -1.18 -17.05 8.64
C GLY A 157 -2.36 -17.71 9.35
N LYS A 158 -3.39 -16.92 9.70
CA LYS A 158 -4.60 -17.32 10.45
C LYS A 158 -5.24 -18.63 9.98
N PHE A 159 -5.20 -18.90 8.68
CA PHE A 159 -5.84 -20.09 8.17
C PHE A 159 -5.04 -21.37 8.41
N ALA A 160 -3.74 -21.31 8.76
CA ALA A 160 -2.79 -22.43 8.89
C ALA A 160 -3.41 -23.73 9.46
N SER A 161 -3.19 -24.86 8.79
CA SER A 161 -3.69 -26.17 9.24
C SER A 161 -2.59 -26.88 10.01
N SER A 162 -3.00 -27.84 10.85
CA SER A 162 -2.14 -28.67 11.71
C SER A 162 -0.95 -29.34 11.00
N ASN A 163 -0.99 -29.46 9.66
CA ASN A 163 0.07 -30.06 8.85
C ASN A 163 1.17 -29.07 8.37
N GLY A 164 1.26 -27.87 8.97
CA GLY A 164 2.48 -27.06 8.90
C GLY A 164 2.73 -26.26 7.62
N ARG A 165 1.72 -26.06 6.76
CA ARG A 165 1.84 -25.15 5.59
C ARG A 165 0.85 -24.00 5.69
N ARG A 166 1.42 -22.82 5.98
CA ARG A 166 1.00 -21.48 5.55
C ARG A 166 1.99 -20.46 6.07
N LYS A 167 2.56 -19.67 5.16
CA LYS A 167 3.46 -18.55 5.46
C LYS A 167 2.91 -17.30 4.76
N THR A 168 2.70 -16.25 5.54
CA THR A 168 2.37 -14.91 5.09
C THR A 168 3.64 -14.09 5.12
N ASP A 169 3.95 -13.43 4.01
CA ASP A 169 5.04 -12.46 3.96
C ASP A 169 4.53 -11.18 4.66
N LEU A 170 5.11 -10.85 5.82
CA LEU A 170 4.79 -9.63 6.55
C LEU A 170 5.91 -8.62 6.36
N VAL A 171 5.50 -7.36 6.29
CA VAL A 171 6.38 -6.22 6.12
C VAL A 171 6.12 -5.22 7.22
N THR A 172 7.15 -4.90 8.00
CA THR A 172 7.11 -3.69 8.82
C THR A 172 7.52 -2.52 7.95
N ALA A 173 6.67 -1.50 7.89
CA ALA A 173 7.01 -0.21 7.33
C ALA A 173 6.90 0.86 8.43
N GLY A 174 7.88 1.76 8.53
CA GLY A 174 7.81 2.90 9.45
C GLY A 174 7.83 4.25 8.72
N ASN A 175 7.15 5.25 9.28
CA ASN A 175 7.19 6.60 8.74
C ASN A 175 8.61 7.17 8.95
N SER A 176 9.38 7.28 7.88
CA SER A 176 10.77 7.75 7.95
C SER A 176 10.91 9.26 7.84
N PHE A 177 9.80 9.98 7.62
CA PHE A 177 9.79 11.42 7.44
C PHE A 177 8.84 12.01 8.48
N GLY A 178 9.37 12.23 9.69
CA GLY A 178 8.64 12.89 10.77
C GLY A 178 8.04 14.21 10.28
N GLU A 179 6.84 14.52 10.77
CA GLU A 179 6.17 15.80 10.54
C GLU A 179 7.18 16.95 10.67
N VAL A 180 7.43 17.70 9.59
CA VAL A 180 7.88 19.07 9.74
C VAL A 180 6.69 19.83 10.30
N ARG A 181 6.51 19.76 11.62
CA ARG A 181 5.64 20.68 12.32
C ARG A 181 6.23 22.06 12.10
N ASN A 182 5.49 22.91 11.38
CA ASN A 182 5.78 24.34 11.32
C ASN A 182 6.03 24.86 12.74
N GLY A 183 7.28 25.19 13.04
CA GLY A 183 7.72 25.61 14.36
C GLY A 183 9.22 25.83 14.34
N LEU A 184 9.62 27.03 13.91
CA LEU A 184 10.89 27.72 14.14
C LEU A 184 12.17 26.84 14.12
N MET A 185 12.94 26.98 13.05
CA MET A 185 14.37 26.71 13.08
C MET A 185 15.01 27.53 14.22
N ASP A 186 15.35 26.87 15.32
CA ASP A 186 16.47 27.32 16.14
C ASP A 186 17.72 26.63 15.62
N ILE A 187 18.56 27.44 14.98
CA ILE A 187 19.92 27.12 14.60
C ILE A 187 20.73 27.20 15.90
N ALA A 188 21.27 26.08 16.36
CA ALA A 188 22.35 26.11 17.35
C ALA A 188 23.59 25.46 16.73
N THR A 189 24.62 26.29 16.58
CA THR A 189 26.03 26.00 16.31
C THR A 189 26.60 24.85 17.14
#